data_AF-A0AAV6TNA9-F1
#
_entry.id   AF-A0AAV6TNA9-F1
#
_cell.length_a   1.000
_cell.length_b   1.000
_cell.length_c   1.000
_cell.angle_alpha   90.00
_cell.angle_beta   90.00
_cell.angle_gamma   90.00
#
_symmetry.space_group_name_H-M   'P 1'
#
loop_
_entity.id
_entity.type
_entity.pdbx_description
1 polymer ?
#
loop_
_entity_poly.entity_id
_entity_poly.type
_entity_poly.pdbx_seq_one_letter_code
_entity_poly.pdbx_strand_id
1 'polypeptide(L)'
;MPVVAEGLLIIYQGLLGLKFKEIKEAVLWHEDVKMYSVEDLSTGELLGYFFLDLQPREGKYGYACVSELKLGCLLPNGTRQEAVAAMLANFTKPQKDKPSLLDHDEVVTYFHEFGHLMHYICSQVHIAHFCGFAVERDFVEAPSQMLENWCWETDPLKEMSVHYENDYEIPEMLL
;
A
#
# COMPACT_ATOMS: atom_id res chain seq x y z
N MET A 1 0.08 -14.03 1.58
CA MET A 1 -0.37 -12.70 1.08
C MET A 1 -1.47 -12.08 1.93
N PRO A 2 -2.63 -12.71 2.24
CA PRO A 2 -3.70 -12.03 2.98
C PRO A 2 -3.25 -11.47 4.33
N VAL A 3 -2.48 -12.26 5.09
CA VAL A 3 -1.94 -11.88 6.41
C VAL A 3 -0.96 -10.71 6.31
N VAL A 4 -0.02 -10.77 5.36
CA VAL A 4 0.90 -9.64 5.09
C VAL A 4 0.13 -8.39 4.69
N ALA A 5 -0.88 -8.51 3.83
CA ALA A 5 -1.70 -7.36 3.41
C ALA A 5 -2.45 -6.75 4.59
N GLU A 6 -3.04 -7.55 5.47
CA GLU A 6 -3.74 -7.07 6.66
C GLU A 6 -2.78 -6.41 7.66
N GLY A 7 -1.68 -7.09 8.01
CA GLY A 7 -0.67 -6.55 8.93
C GLY A 7 -0.02 -5.26 8.41
N LEU A 8 0.29 -5.21 7.11
CA LEU A 8 0.79 -3.99 6.46
C LEU A 8 -0.20 -2.83 6.62
N LEU A 9 -1.48 -3.05 6.32
CA LEU A 9 -2.51 -2.01 6.47
C LEU A 9 -2.65 -1.57 7.93
N ILE A 10 -2.59 -2.49 8.90
CA ILE A 10 -2.61 -2.18 10.34
C ILE A 10 -1.42 -1.29 10.73
N ILE A 11 -0.21 -1.66 10.33
CA ILE A 11 1.02 -0.92 10.61
C ILE A 11 0.93 0.50 10.07
N TYR A 12 0.56 0.67 8.80
CA TYR A 12 0.45 1.99 8.18
C TYR A 12 -0.67 2.85 8.80
N GLN A 13 -1.82 2.26 9.16
CA GLN A 13 -2.87 2.98 9.90
C GLN A 13 -2.37 3.49 11.25
N GLY A 14 -1.67 2.65 12.01
CA GLY A 14 -1.11 3.02 13.31
C GLY A 14 -0.01 4.08 13.21
N LEU A 15 0.89 3.93 12.25
CA LEU A 15 2.02 4.83 12.04
C LEU A 15 1.58 6.23 11.60
N LEU A 16 0.61 6.31 10.67
CA LEU A 16 0.22 7.56 10.02
C LEU A 16 -1.06 8.17 10.61
N GLY A 17 -1.71 7.50 11.56
CA GLY A 17 -2.99 7.96 12.10
C GLY A 17 -4.09 7.94 11.04
N LEU A 18 -4.14 6.86 10.24
CA LEU A 18 -5.08 6.72 9.13
C LEU A 18 -6.11 5.61 9.40
N LYS A 19 -7.19 5.66 8.63
CA LYS A 19 -8.19 4.61 8.55
C LYS A 19 -8.40 4.22 7.10
N PHE A 20 -8.19 2.95 6.79
CA PHE A 20 -8.44 2.36 5.49
C PHE A 20 -9.76 1.60 5.51
N LYS A 21 -10.62 1.82 4.51
CA LYS A 21 -11.88 1.07 4.36
C LYS A 21 -11.98 0.49 2.97
N GLU A 22 -12.11 -0.83 2.87
CA GLU A 22 -12.33 -1.51 1.61
C GLU A 22 -13.70 -1.15 1.01
N ILE A 23 -13.72 -0.77 -0.26
CA ILE A 23 -14.94 -0.44 -1.02
C ILE A 23 -15.30 -1.65 -1.89
N LYS A 24 -16.25 -2.45 -1.39
CA LYS A 24 -16.61 -3.75 -2.00
C LYS A 24 -17.36 -3.66 -3.33
N GLU A 25 -18.06 -2.56 -3.58
CA GLU A 25 -18.92 -2.38 -4.78
C GLU A 25 -18.31 -1.38 -5.78
N ALA A 26 -16.98 -1.25 -5.79
CA ALA A 26 -16.28 -0.40 -6.74
C ALA A 26 -16.34 -0.97 -8.17
N VAL A 27 -16.38 -0.09 -9.17
CA VAL A 27 -16.15 -0.48 -10.57
C VAL A 27 -14.65 -0.58 -10.79
N LEU A 28 -14.18 -1.80 -11.03
CA LEU A 28 -12.76 -2.14 -11.11
C LEU A 28 -12.37 -2.63 -12.50
N TRP A 29 -11.10 -2.47 -12.87
CA TRP A 29 -10.58 -2.97 -14.15
C TRP A 29 -10.31 -4.48 -14.15
N HIS A 30 -10.28 -5.11 -12.99
CA HIS A 30 -10.09 -6.55 -12.83
C HIS A 30 -10.70 -7.02 -11.49
N GLU A 31 -11.17 -8.27 -11.43
CA GLU A 31 -11.85 -8.83 -10.25
C GLU A 31 -10.94 -8.99 -9.03
N ASP A 32 -9.64 -9.23 -9.25
CA ASP A 32 -8.64 -9.34 -8.20
C ASP A 32 -8.19 -8.00 -7.60
N VAL A 33 -8.60 -6.87 -8.19
CA VAL A 33 -8.22 -5.55 -7.70
C VAL A 33 -9.08 -5.22 -6.49
N LYS A 34 -8.48 -4.55 -5.49
CA LYS A 34 -9.24 -4.01 -4.36
C LYS A 34 -9.10 -2.50 -4.32
N MET A 35 -10.17 -1.82 -3.90
CA MET A 35 -10.19 -0.37 -3.70
C MET A 35 -10.39 -0.06 -2.23
N TYR A 36 -9.68 0.96 -1.73
CA TYR A 36 -9.79 1.44 -0.36
C TYR A 36 -9.99 2.95 -0.36
N SER A 37 -10.80 3.47 0.57
CA SER A 37 -10.75 4.88 0.97
C SER A 37 -9.75 5.08 2.10
N VAL A 38 -9.14 6.26 2.15
CA VAL A 38 -8.21 6.67 3.20
C VAL A 38 -8.77 7.88 3.92
N GLU A 39 -9.02 7.73 5.21
CA GLU A 39 -9.48 8.80 6.08
C GLU A 39 -8.42 9.12 7.14
N ASP A 40 -8.27 10.40 7.49
CA ASP A 40 -7.57 10.80 8.70
C ASP A 40 -8.34 10.29 9.92
N LEU A 41 -7.67 9.56 10.81
CA LEU A 41 -8.32 8.91 11.95
C LEU A 41 -8.85 9.92 12.98
N SER A 42 -8.21 11.08 13.10
CA SER A 42 -8.52 12.09 14.12
C SER A 42 -9.64 13.03 13.69
N THR A 43 -9.67 13.40 12.40
CA THR A 43 -10.64 14.35 11.85
C THR A 43 -11.79 13.66 11.11
N GLY A 44 -11.58 12.44 10.63
CA GLY A 44 -12.49 11.76 9.71
C GLY A 44 -12.46 12.33 8.30
N GLU A 45 -11.50 13.20 7.97
CA GLU A 45 -11.34 13.77 6.65
C GLU A 45 -10.95 12.71 5.64
N LEU A 46 -11.64 12.67 4.49
CA LEU A 46 -11.29 11.81 3.37
C LEU A 46 -10.08 12.39 2.62
N LEU A 47 -8.95 11.70 2.68
CA LEU A 47 -7.71 12.14 2.03
C LEU A 47 -7.63 11.66 0.58
N GLY A 48 -8.12 10.45 0.31
CA GLY A 48 -7.94 9.83 -0.99
C GLY A 48 -8.47 8.41 -1.09
N TYR A 49 -8.14 7.79 -2.22
CA TYR A 49 -8.44 6.41 -2.50
C TYR A 49 -7.21 5.73 -3.08
N PHE A 50 -7.04 4.44 -2.79
CA PHE A 50 -6.05 3.65 -3.48
C PHE A 50 -6.58 2.32 -3.98
N PHE A 51 -5.92 1.79 -4.99
CA PHE A 51 -6.14 0.45 -5.50
C PHE A 51 -4.94 -0.44 -5.22
N LEU A 52 -5.21 -1.71 -4.92
CA LEU A 52 -4.21 -2.77 -4.82
C LEU A 52 -4.44 -3.76 -5.96
N ASP A 53 -3.48 -3.86 -6.87
CA ASP A 53 -3.46 -4.82 -7.97
C ASP A 53 -2.22 -5.70 -7.84
N LEU A 54 -2.32 -6.79 -7.07
CA LEU A 54 -1.16 -7.50 -6.53
C LEU A 54 -0.81 -8.80 -7.26
N GLN A 55 -1.74 -9.35 -8.04
CA GLN A 55 -1.60 -10.66 -8.69
C GLN A 55 -1.14 -10.50 -10.15
N PRO A 56 -0.21 -11.35 -10.63
CA PRO A 56 0.22 -11.30 -12.03
C PRO A 56 -0.89 -11.78 -12.97
N ARG A 57 -0.94 -11.26 -14.19
CA ARG A 57 -1.80 -11.77 -15.27
C ARG A 57 -1.27 -11.34 -16.63
N GLU A 58 -1.71 -12.04 -17.66
CA GLU A 58 -1.32 -11.72 -19.04
C GLU A 58 -1.67 -10.27 -19.38
N GLY A 59 -0.73 -9.55 -19.99
CA GLY A 59 -0.89 -8.14 -20.37
C GLY A 59 -0.75 -7.12 -19.24
N LYS A 60 -0.58 -7.54 -17.97
CA LYS A 60 -0.32 -6.62 -16.85
C LYS A 60 1.14 -6.16 -16.83
N TYR A 61 1.38 -4.93 -16.38
CA TYR A 61 2.72 -4.40 -16.10
C TYR A 61 3.49 -5.31 -15.13
N GLY A 62 4.75 -5.61 -15.47
CA GLY A 62 5.52 -6.70 -14.85
C GLY A 62 6.27 -6.36 -13.55
N TYR A 63 6.45 -5.08 -13.22
CA TYR A 63 7.19 -4.65 -12.03
C TYR A 63 6.25 -4.12 -10.96
N ALA A 64 6.73 -4.09 -9.71
CA ALA A 64 6.06 -3.36 -8.65
C ALA A 64 6.21 -1.86 -8.87
N CYS A 65 5.14 -1.08 -8.70
CA CYS A 65 5.15 0.37 -8.78
C CYS A 65 3.86 0.99 -8.21
N VAL A 66 3.88 2.31 -8.01
CA VAL A 66 2.69 3.13 -7.79
C VAL A 66 2.39 4.00 -9.02
N SER A 67 1.15 3.92 -9.50
CA SER A 67 0.62 4.75 -10.59
C SER A 67 -0.29 5.85 -10.04
N GLU A 68 -0.01 7.08 -10.45
CA GLU A 68 -0.82 8.27 -10.15
C GLU A 68 -2.08 8.28 -11.04
N LEU A 69 -3.28 8.41 -10.47
CA LEU A 69 -4.54 8.40 -11.22
C LEU A 69 -5.31 9.72 -11.13
N LYS A 70 -5.28 10.36 -9.96
CA LYS A 70 -5.92 11.66 -9.70
C LYS A 70 -5.05 12.45 -8.73
N LEU A 71 -4.78 13.71 -9.06
CA LEU A 71 -3.92 14.58 -8.25
C LEU A 71 -4.66 15.06 -6.99
N GLY A 72 -3.98 15.06 -5.85
CA GLY A 72 -4.43 15.72 -4.63
C GLY A 72 -4.01 17.20 -4.64
N CYS A 73 -4.96 18.12 -4.82
CA CYS A 73 -4.67 19.56 -4.90
C CYS A 73 -5.91 20.43 -4.60
N LEU A 74 -5.79 21.75 -4.69
CA LEU A 74 -6.95 22.64 -4.64
C LEU A 74 -7.51 22.86 -6.06
N LEU A 75 -8.84 22.78 -6.17
CA LEU A 75 -9.59 23.15 -7.37
C LEU A 75 -9.77 24.68 -7.46
N PRO A 76 -10.14 25.23 -8.63
CA PRO A 76 -10.32 26.68 -8.81
C PRO A 76 -11.36 27.33 -7.87
N ASN A 77 -12.32 26.55 -7.38
CA ASN A 77 -13.34 26.96 -6.42
C ASN A 77 -12.85 26.89 -4.95
N GLY A 78 -11.59 26.53 -4.71
CA GLY A 78 -10.97 26.40 -3.39
C GLY A 78 -11.25 25.08 -2.67
N THR A 79 -12.02 24.16 -3.24
CA THR A 79 -12.24 22.83 -2.62
C THR A 79 -11.07 21.90 -2.89
N ARG A 80 -10.72 21.05 -1.92
CA ARG A 80 -9.70 20.03 -2.11
C ARG A 80 -10.20 18.89 -2.99
N GLN A 81 -9.38 18.51 -3.95
CA GLN A 81 -9.52 17.30 -4.75
C GLN A 81 -8.79 16.16 -4.03
N GLU A 82 -9.46 15.02 -3.89
CA GLU A 82 -8.88 13.82 -3.28
C GLU A 82 -7.90 13.14 -4.23
N ALA A 83 -6.77 12.68 -3.68
CA ALA A 83 -5.77 11.93 -4.43
C ALA A 83 -6.25 10.51 -4.72
N VAL A 84 -5.90 9.98 -5.89
CA VAL A 84 -6.14 8.58 -6.25
C VAL A 84 -4.90 7.99 -6.88
N ALA A 85 -4.48 6.82 -6.39
CA ALA A 85 -3.33 6.09 -6.93
C ALA A 85 -3.59 4.57 -6.91
N ALA A 86 -2.81 3.83 -7.68
CA ALA A 86 -2.87 2.37 -7.72
C ALA A 86 -1.48 1.80 -7.48
N MET A 87 -1.36 0.90 -6.50
CA MET A 87 -0.18 0.08 -6.35
C MET A 87 -0.34 -1.18 -7.20
N LEU A 88 0.61 -1.42 -8.09
CA LEU A 88 0.73 -2.63 -8.89
C LEU A 88 1.87 -3.48 -8.34
N ALA A 89 1.64 -4.78 -8.23
CA ALA A 89 2.66 -5.76 -7.92
C ALA A 89 2.35 -7.08 -8.63
N ASN A 90 3.30 -8.02 -8.64
CA ASN A 90 3.16 -9.33 -9.28
C ASN A 90 3.58 -10.44 -8.32
N PHE A 91 3.01 -10.43 -7.12
CA PHE A 91 3.36 -11.37 -6.07
C PHE A 91 2.99 -12.80 -6.43
N THR A 92 3.71 -13.74 -5.82
CA THR A 92 3.55 -15.18 -6.03
C THR A 92 2.09 -15.61 -5.97
N LYS A 93 1.58 -16.21 -7.05
CA LYS A 93 0.19 -16.70 -7.12
C LYS A 93 -0.06 -17.84 -6.13
N PRO A 94 -1.31 -18.00 -5.65
CA PRO A 94 -1.69 -19.26 -5.02
C PRO A 94 -1.48 -20.42 -6.01
N GLN A 95 -0.98 -21.55 -5.49
CA GLN A 95 -0.92 -22.81 -6.21
C GLN A 95 -2.16 -23.64 -5.89
N LYS A 96 -2.39 -24.73 -6.63
CA LYS A 96 -3.60 -25.57 -6.51
C LYS A 96 -3.96 -25.93 -5.06
N ASP A 97 -2.94 -26.26 -4.25
CA ASP A 97 -3.11 -26.73 -2.87
C ASP A 97 -2.38 -25.83 -1.85
N LYS A 98 -1.91 -24.64 -2.26
CA LYS A 98 -1.18 -23.72 -1.38
C LYS A 98 -1.64 -22.28 -1.61
N PRO A 99 -1.88 -21.50 -0.55
CA PRO A 99 -2.16 -20.08 -0.70
C PRO A 99 -0.95 -19.34 -1.30
N SER A 100 -1.15 -18.09 -1.69
CA SER A 100 -0.05 -17.19 -2.04
C SER A 100 0.82 -16.95 -0.80
N LEU A 101 2.04 -17.49 -0.82
CA LEU A 101 3.08 -17.28 0.18
C LEU A 101 4.06 -16.25 -0.39
N LEU A 102 4.39 -15.24 0.41
CA LEU A 102 5.32 -14.18 0.00
C LEU A 102 6.69 -14.50 0.58
N ASP A 103 7.72 -14.41 -0.24
CA ASP A 103 9.09 -14.38 0.25
C ASP A 103 9.38 -13.04 0.95
N HIS A 104 10.42 -12.98 1.78
CA HIS A 104 10.73 -11.76 2.55
C HIS A 104 10.99 -10.55 1.66
N ASP A 105 11.69 -10.72 0.54
CA ASP A 105 11.91 -9.66 -0.45
C ASP A 105 10.60 -9.14 -1.07
N GLU A 106 9.58 -10.00 -1.24
CA GLU A 106 8.25 -9.58 -1.69
C GLU A 106 7.53 -8.76 -0.62
N VAL A 107 7.72 -9.08 0.68
CA VAL A 107 7.20 -8.28 1.79
C VAL A 107 7.88 -6.91 1.85
N VAL A 108 9.21 -6.85 1.71
CA VAL A 108 9.97 -5.58 1.63
C VAL A 108 9.50 -4.74 0.44
N THR A 109 9.35 -5.36 -0.74
CA THR A 109 8.82 -4.69 -1.94
C THR A 109 7.41 -4.16 -1.69
N TYR A 110 6.55 -4.92 -0.99
CA TYR A 110 5.21 -4.47 -0.65
C TYR A 110 5.27 -3.22 0.24
N PHE A 111 6.09 -3.25 1.29
CA PHE A 111 6.26 -2.10 2.19
C PHE A 111 6.78 -0.87 1.45
N HIS A 112 7.79 -1.05 0.59
CA HIS A 112 8.38 0.01 -0.20
C HIS A 112 7.32 0.74 -1.05
N GLU A 113 6.59 0.00 -1.88
CA GLU A 113 5.60 0.58 -2.79
C GLU A 113 4.40 1.15 -2.05
N PHE A 114 4.00 0.54 -0.93
CA PHE A 114 2.95 1.13 -0.10
C PHE A 114 3.41 2.44 0.56
N GLY A 115 4.71 2.61 0.80
CA GLY A 115 5.31 3.87 1.23
C GLY A 115 5.14 4.98 0.19
N HIS A 116 5.41 4.66 -1.08
CA HIS A 116 5.12 5.56 -2.21
C HIS A 116 3.63 5.90 -2.29
N LEU A 117 2.78 4.89 -2.11
CA LEU A 117 1.33 5.07 -2.13
C LEU A 117 0.86 6.04 -1.04
N MET A 118 1.39 5.91 0.17
CA MET A 118 1.07 6.81 1.29
C MET A 118 1.67 8.20 1.09
N HIS A 119 2.89 8.32 0.55
CA HIS A 119 3.45 9.62 0.18
C HIS A 119 2.53 10.37 -0.79
N TYR A 120 1.98 9.66 -1.79
CA TYR A 120 1.05 10.24 -2.75
C TYR A 120 -0.27 10.67 -2.10
N ILE A 121 -0.91 9.79 -1.31
CA ILE A 121 -2.22 10.07 -0.70
C ILE A 121 -2.16 11.14 0.40
N CYS A 122 -1.09 11.15 1.21
CA CYS A 122 -0.93 12.10 2.31
C CYS A 122 -0.43 13.47 1.87
N SER A 123 -0.07 13.66 0.60
CA SER A 123 0.35 14.96 0.06
C SER A 123 -0.82 15.96 0.06
N GLN A 124 -0.66 17.07 0.78
CA GLN A 124 -1.69 18.10 0.96
C GLN A 124 -1.35 19.42 0.24
N VAL A 125 -0.60 19.35 -0.86
CA VAL A 125 -0.22 20.55 -1.62
C VAL A 125 -1.44 21.29 -2.19
N HIS A 126 -1.25 22.57 -2.47
CA HIS A 126 -2.28 23.39 -3.11
C HIS A 126 -2.19 23.34 -4.64
N ILE A 127 -0.97 23.37 -5.18
CA ILE A 127 -0.70 23.43 -6.61
C ILE A 127 -0.44 22.01 -7.11
N ALA A 128 -1.21 21.57 -8.11
CA ALA A 128 -1.14 20.22 -8.66
C ALA A 128 0.28 19.81 -9.13
N HIS A 129 1.09 20.78 -9.58
CA HIS A 129 2.47 20.55 -10.00
C HIS A 129 3.38 19.99 -8.89
N PHE A 130 3.04 20.20 -7.62
CA PHE A 130 3.82 19.73 -6.47
C PHE A 130 3.21 18.48 -5.81
N CYS A 131 2.23 17.85 -6.45
CA CYS A 131 1.53 16.70 -5.86
C CYS A 131 2.42 15.45 -5.89
N GLY A 132 2.31 14.64 -4.83
CA GLY A 132 2.89 13.30 -4.78
C GLY A 132 4.40 13.28 -5.03
N PHE A 133 4.82 12.60 -6.10
CA PHE A 133 6.22 12.34 -6.41
C PHE A 133 6.97 13.53 -7.02
N ALA A 134 6.35 14.71 -7.08
CA ALA A 134 6.98 15.96 -7.53
C ALA A 134 7.96 16.54 -6.49
N VAL A 135 8.93 15.72 -6.08
CA VAL A 135 10.06 16.03 -5.20
C VAL A 135 11.37 15.84 -5.97
N GLU A 136 12.51 16.13 -5.35
CA GLU A 136 13.82 15.88 -5.95
C GLU A 136 13.98 14.38 -6.28
N ARG A 137 14.54 14.09 -7.46
CA ARG A 137 14.62 12.70 -7.98
C ARG A 137 15.47 11.79 -7.11
N ASP A 138 16.45 12.35 -6.42
CA ASP A 138 17.33 11.65 -5.47
C ASP A 138 16.70 11.54 -4.07
N PHE A 139 15.54 12.16 -3.84
CA PHE A 139 14.81 12.10 -2.58
C PHE A 139 13.55 11.24 -2.65
N VAL A 140 12.96 11.03 -3.84
CA VAL A 140 11.67 10.34 -3.98
C VAL A 140 11.64 8.95 -3.32
N GLU A 141 12.76 8.23 -3.32
CA GLU A 141 12.92 6.90 -2.70
C GLU A 141 13.21 6.95 -1.20
N ALA A 142 13.59 8.09 -0.64
CA ALA A 142 13.98 8.15 0.77
C ALA A 142 12.83 7.76 1.72
N PRO A 143 11.57 8.20 1.52
CA PRO A 143 10.45 7.77 2.36
C PRO A 143 10.18 6.26 2.28
N SER A 144 10.15 5.67 1.08
CA SER A 144 9.87 4.24 0.88
C SER A 144 10.99 3.38 1.46
N GLN A 145 12.25 3.72 1.21
CA GLN A 145 13.42 3.02 1.77
C GLN A 145 13.50 3.13 3.30
N MET A 146 13.10 4.27 3.88
CA MET A 146 12.97 4.38 5.33
C MET A 146 11.94 3.38 5.86
N LEU A 147 10.79 3.22 5.18
CA LEU A 147 9.71 2.34 5.60
C LEU A 147 10.04 0.84 5.44
N GLU A 148 10.96 0.48 4.54
CA GLU A 148 11.46 -0.89 4.42
C GLU A 148 12.02 -1.45 5.74
N ASN A 149 12.56 -0.58 6.62
CA ASN A 149 13.11 -1.00 7.91
C ASN A 149 12.08 -1.72 8.80
N TRP A 150 10.77 -1.46 8.64
CA TRP A 150 9.74 -2.20 9.37
C TRP A 150 9.77 -3.70 9.06
N CYS A 151 10.18 -4.11 7.86
CA CYS A 151 10.30 -5.52 7.50
C CYS A 151 11.50 -6.22 8.14
N TRP A 152 12.30 -5.51 8.92
CA TRP A 152 13.49 -6.02 9.62
C TRP A 152 13.38 -5.92 11.15
N GLU A 153 12.24 -5.46 11.65
CA GLU A 153 11.95 -5.35 13.07
C GLU A 153 11.06 -6.51 13.54
N THR A 154 11.31 -7.02 14.74
CA THR A 154 10.62 -8.20 15.27
C THR A 154 9.11 -8.00 15.39
N ASP A 155 8.66 -6.88 15.94
CA ASP A 155 7.23 -6.65 16.22
C ASP A 155 6.40 -6.50 14.93
N PRO A 156 6.80 -5.68 13.93
CA PRO A 156 6.10 -5.64 12.65
C PRO A 156 6.12 -6.99 11.90
N LEU A 157 7.22 -7.75 11.96
CA LEU A 157 7.28 -9.07 11.35
C LEU A 157 6.26 -10.03 11.95
N LYS A 158 6.07 -10.00 13.29
CA LYS A 158 5.02 -10.77 13.96
C LYS A 158 3.62 -10.35 13.52
N GLU A 159 3.36 -9.05 13.39
CA GLU A 159 2.07 -8.52 12.92
C GLU A 159 1.74 -8.97 11.47
N MET A 160 2.77 -9.20 10.65
CA MET A 160 2.62 -9.57 9.23
C MET A 160 2.72 -11.07 8.95
N SER A 161 2.90 -11.92 9.96
CA SER A 161 3.23 -13.32 9.75
C SER A 161 2.35 -14.27 10.56
N VAL A 162 2.01 -15.37 9.91
CA VAL A 162 1.43 -16.54 10.54
C VAL A 162 1.68 -17.75 9.64
N HIS A 163 1.92 -18.91 10.21
CA HIS A 163 2.08 -20.14 9.43
C HIS A 163 0.74 -20.57 8.81
N TYR A 164 0.73 -20.78 7.49
CA TYR A 164 -0.51 -20.92 6.71
C TYR A 164 -1.37 -22.15 7.02
N GLU A 165 -0.83 -23.18 7.67
CA GLU A 165 -1.57 -24.42 7.98
C GLU A 165 -2.08 -24.53 9.42
N ASN A 166 -1.38 -23.91 10.37
CA ASN A 166 -1.54 -24.19 11.79
C ASN A 166 -1.55 -22.93 12.66
N ASP A 167 -1.50 -21.75 12.03
CA ASP A 167 -1.54 -20.44 12.66
C ASP A 167 -0.41 -20.18 13.69
N TYR A 168 0.71 -20.91 13.59
CA TYR A 168 1.86 -20.68 14.48
C TYR A 168 2.63 -19.43 14.09
N GLU A 169 3.10 -18.69 15.10
CA GLU A 169 3.99 -17.54 14.96
C GLU A 169 5.38 -17.97 14.46
N ILE A 170 6.13 -17.03 13.88
CA ILE A 170 7.53 -17.27 13.53
C ILE A 170 8.34 -17.51 14.81
N PRO A 171 9.09 -18.62 14.93
CA PRO A 171 9.97 -18.87 16.06
C PRO A 171 10.98 -17.72 16.25
N GLU A 172 11.23 -17.31 17.51
CA GLU A 172 12.15 -16.19 17.81
C GLU A 172 13.56 -16.37 17.22
N MET A 173 14.01 -17.61 17.02
CA MET A 173 15.31 -17.89 16.41
C MET A 173 15.39 -17.63 14.90
N LEU A 174 14.25 -17.39 14.25
CA LEU A 174 14.12 -17.07 12.82
C LEU A 174 13.76 -15.60 12.56
N LEU A 175 13.51 -14.82 13.62
CA LEU A 175 13.31 -13.37 13.59
C LEU A 175 14.64 -12.67 13.88
#